data_AF-A0A4U8UQ42-F1
#
_entry.id   AF-A0A4U8UQ42-F1
#
_cell.length_a   1.000
_cell.length_b   1.000
_cell.length_c   1.000
_cell.angle_alpha   90.00
_cell.angle_beta   90.00
_cell.angle_gamma   90.00
#
_symmetry.space_group_name_H-M   'P 1'
#
loop_
_entity.id
_entity.type
_entity.pdbx_description
1 polymer ?
#
loop_
_entity_poly.entity_id
_entity_poly.type
_entity_poly.pdbx_seq_one_letter_code
_entity_poly.pdbx_strand_id
1 'polypeptide(L)'
;MIRFKTGLVMLLAFVAIASAKKAIKKESEEEVVCGVPTYVDKLPSDKQEELREIWSSFRDGDNCEDEREQTKKFVESLPDKVKKQIQGKSGGRWRGPKFLEGASDEVRQQFRDLWHDRLIKKEDKPQKFLELAKKTLDEEHFALFKKSEKERDGRRKAFQDRVEKLSPEAKAAYDKLEKLREERMKIYDEVPEGVRKELRTLFWSRWHRRHHD
;
A
#
# COMPACT_ATOMS: atom_id res chain seq x y z
N MET A 1 61.48 -53.13 26.55
CA MET A 1 61.00 -54.53 26.35
C MET A 1 59.50 -54.49 26.57
N ILE A 2 58.58 -54.75 25.64
CA ILE A 2 58.50 -55.69 24.51
C ILE A 2 57.54 -55.10 23.44
N ARG A 3 57.80 -55.40 22.17
CA ARG A 3 57.00 -55.10 20.96
C ARG A 3 55.78 -56.02 20.85
N PHE A 4 54.83 -55.64 19.99
CA PHE A 4 53.83 -56.42 19.20
C PHE A 4 52.46 -55.72 19.29
N LYS A 5 51.64 -55.55 18.24
CA LYS A 5 51.65 -56.05 16.86
C LYS A 5 50.73 -55.15 16.02
N THR A 6 51.11 -54.97 14.77
CA THR A 6 50.32 -54.59 13.58
C THR A 6 48.82 -54.90 13.62
N GLY A 7 48.00 -54.01 13.06
CA GLY A 7 46.68 -54.42 12.56
C GLY A 7 45.73 -53.29 12.15
N LEU A 8 45.69 -53.05 10.83
CA LEU A 8 44.48 -52.73 10.05
C LEU A 8 43.88 -51.30 10.09
N VAL A 9 44.30 -50.53 9.08
CA VAL A 9 43.49 -49.74 8.14
C VAL A 9 41.97 -49.75 8.39
N MET A 10 41.38 -48.57 8.62
CA MET A 10 40.14 -48.16 7.95
C MET A 10 40.11 -46.63 7.82
N LEU A 11 40.47 -46.18 6.63
CA LEU A 11 40.20 -44.86 6.08
C LEU A 11 38.68 -44.71 5.91
N LEU A 12 38.06 -43.82 6.67
CA LEU A 12 36.78 -43.21 6.28
C LEU A 12 36.86 -41.71 6.50
N ALA A 13 37.31 -41.04 5.45
CA ALA A 13 37.16 -39.61 5.26
C ALA A 13 35.67 -39.28 5.09
N PHE A 14 35.04 -38.71 6.11
CA PHE A 14 33.80 -37.96 5.95
C PHE A 14 34.16 -36.48 5.86
N VAL A 15 34.45 -36.03 4.64
CA VAL A 15 34.46 -34.60 4.32
C VAL A 15 33.00 -34.14 4.33
N ALA A 16 32.55 -33.60 5.46
CA ALA A 16 31.29 -32.90 5.54
C ALA A 16 31.42 -31.55 4.82
N ILE A 17 31.06 -31.52 3.53
CA ILE A 17 30.86 -30.28 2.79
C ILE A 17 29.60 -29.63 3.37
N ALA A 18 29.78 -28.69 4.29
CA ALA A 18 28.72 -27.80 4.71
C ALA A 18 28.41 -26.84 3.56
N SER A 19 27.49 -27.25 2.67
CA SER A 19 26.92 -26.36 1.67
C SER A 19 26.14 -25.25 2.36
N ALA A 20 26.70 -24.04 2.32
CA ALA A 20 26.01 -22.82 2.68
C ALA A 20 24.76 -22.67 1.80
N LYS A 21 23.59 -23.03 2.31
CA LYS A 21 22.31 -22.66 1.72
C LYS A 21 22.15 -21.16 1.91
N LYS A 22 22.63 -20.39 0.94
CA LYS A 22 22.23 -19.00 0.76
C LYS A 22 20.72 -19.03 0.55
N ALA A 23 19.97 -18.62 1.56
CA ALA A 23 18.52 -18.52 1.48
C ALA A 23 18.19 -17.51 0.38
N ILE A 24 17.83 -18.02 -0.81
CA ILE A 24 17.21 -17.23 -1.85
C ILE A 24 15.87 -16.80 -1.27
N LYS A 25 15.73 -15.50 -1.05
CA LYS A 25 14.50 -14.82 -0.67
C LYS A 25 13.47 -15.16 -1.77
N LYS A 26 12.53 -16.04 -1.47
CA LYS A 26 11.40 -16.34 -2.36
C LYS A 26 10.49 -15.12 -2.34
N GLU A 27 10.78 -14.18 -3.22
CA GLU A 27 9.83 -13.16 -3.63
C GLU A 27 8.59 -13.90 -4.13
N SER A 28 7.40 -13.52 -3.66
CA SER A 28 6.16 -14.09 -4.17
C SER A 28 6.03 -13.66 -5.63
N GLU A 29 6.45 -14.54 -6.53
CA GLU A 29 6.16 -14.51 -7.96
C GLU A 29 4.63 -14.47 -8.09
N GLU A 30 4.08 -13.26 -8.21
CA GLU A 30 2.85 -13.05 -8.95
C GLU A 30 3.19 -13.55 -10.36
N GLU A 31 2.68 -14.72 -10.72
CA GLU A 31 2.93 -15.39 -11.99
C GLU A 31 2.75 -14.37 -13.12
N VAL A 32 3.88 -13.92 -13.68
CA VAL A 32 3.90 -12.84 -14.66
C VAL A 32 3.30 -13.38 -15.94
N VAL A 33 2.01 -13.14 -16.15
CA VAL A 33 1.31 -13.56 -17.36
C VAL A 33 1.85 -12.74 -18.53
N CYS A 34 2.68 -13.36 -19.37
CA CYS A 34 3.09 -12.81 -20.66
C CYS A 34 1.92 -12.83 -21.65
N GLY A 35 1.81 -11.79 -22.47
CA GLY A 35 0.80 -11.66 -23.51
C GLY A 35 0.24 -10.24 -23.62
N VAL A 36 -0.51 -10.01 -24.70
CA VAL A 36 -1.16 -8.71 -24.95
C VAL A 36 -2.01 -8.30 -23.73
N PRO A 37 -1.83 -7.07 -23.19
CA PRO A 37 -2.57 -6.65 -22.02
C PRO A 37 -4.09 -6.68 -22.22
N THR A 38 -4.83 -7.16 -21.21
CA THR A 38 -6.30 -7.30 -21.24
C THR A 38 -7.07 -5.98 -21.41
N TYR A 39 -6.42 -4.83 -21.24
CA TYR A 39 -7.01 -3.52 -21.49
C TYR A 39 -6.90 -3.06 -22.94
N VAL A 40 -6.29 -3.84 -23.85
CA VAL A 40 -6.11 -3.45 -25.26
C VAL A 40 -7.42 -2.99 -25.89
N ASP A 41 -8.53 -3.70 -25.67
CA ASP A 41 -9.82 -3.36 -26.27
C ASP A 41 -10.44 -2.04 -25.72
N LYS A 42 -9.84 -1.45 -24.68
CA LYS A 42 -10.24 -0.15 -24.12
C LYS A 42 -9.51 1.02 -24.75
N LEU A 43 -8.47 0.77 -25.55
CA LEU A 43 -7.71 1.81 -26.24
C LEU A 43 -8.48 2.30 -27.50
N PRO A 44 -8.23 3.53 -27.95
CA PRO A 44 -8.58 3.96 -29.31
C PRO A 44 -7.98 3.03 -30.37
N SER A 45 -8.66 2.86 -31.52
CA SER A 45 -8.31 1.85 -32.53
C SER A 45 -6.85 1.90 -32.99
N ASP A 46 -6.31 3.10 -33.20
CA ASP A 46 -4.90 3.34 -33.56
C ASP A 46 -3.93 2.83 -32.47
N LYS A 47 -4.31 3.00 -31.20
CA LYS A 47 -3.53 2.55 -30.05
C LYS A 47 -3.69 1.06 -29.75
N GLN A 48 -4.79 0.44 -30.19
CA GLN A 48 -4.92 -1.02 -30.14
C GLN A 48 -3.92 -1.68 -31.08
N GLU A 49 -3.81 -1.17 -32.31
CA GLU A 49 -2.90 -1.69 -33.32
C GLU A 49 -1.44 -1.54 -32.88
N GLU A 50 -1.05 -0.35 -32.40
CA GLU A 50 0.30 -0.10 -31.87
C GLU A 50 0.66 -1.04 -30.71
N LEU A 51 -0.28 -1.30 -29.79
CA LEU A 51 -0.05 -2.23 -28.70
C LEU A 51 0.01 -3.69 -29.17
N ARG A 52 -0.80 -4.10 -30.16
CA ARG A 52 -0.72 -5.46 -30.71
C ARG A 52 0.57 -5.69 -31.48
N GLU A 53 1.11 -4.66 -32.11
CA GLU A 53 2.38 -4.73 -32.82
C GLU A 53 3.57 -4.98 -31.87
N ILE A 54 3.57 -4.37 -30.67
CA ILE A 54 4.60 -4.64 -29.64
C ILE A 54 4.68 -6.14 -29.31
N TRP A 55 3.56 -6.85 -29.36
CA TRP A 55 3.46 -8.27 -29.02
C TRP A 55 3.39 -9.18 -30.25
N SER A 56 3.57 -8.66 -31.47
CA SER A 56 3.35 -9.43 -32.71
C SER A 56 4.36 -10.58 -32.89
N SER A 57 5.57 -10.42 -32.35
CA SER A 57 6.65 -11.41 -32.38
C SER A 57 6.64 -12.40 -31.22
N PHE A 58 5.83 -12.17 -30.18
CA PHE A 58 5.83 -12.97 -28.96
C PHE A 58 5.17 -14.35 -29.17
N ARG A 59 5.72 -15.40 -28.54
CA ARG A 59 5.15 -16.76 -28.54
C ARG A 59 5.06 -17.31 -27.13
N ASP A 60 4.04 -18.13 -26.87
CA ASP A 60 3.81 -18.72 -25.56
C ASP A 60 5.02 -19.53 -25.07
N GLY A 61 5.54 -19.16 -23.89
CA GLY A 61 6.73 -19.77 -23.30
C GLY A 61 8.04 -19.01 -23.57
N ASP A 62 8.04 -18.00 -24.45
CA ASP A 62 9.18 -17.12 -24.63
C ASP A 62 9.28 -16.10 -23.48
N ASN A 63 10.48 -15.51 -23.31
CA ASN A 63 10.67 -14.38 -22.41
C ASN A 63 9.98 -13.14 -22.99
N CYS A 64 9.17 -12.45 -22.17
CA CYS A 64 8.42 -11.26 -22.59
C CYS A 64 8.91 -9.94 -21.98
N GLU A 65 10.11 -9.89 -21.39
CA GLU A 65 10.61 -8.66 -20.73
C GLU A 65 10.71 -7.47 -21.70
N ASP A 66 11.11 -7.69 -22.95
CA ASP A 66 11.25 -6.63 -23.95
C ASP A 66 9.88 -6.06 -24.35
N GLU A 67 8.91 -6.94 -24.62
CA GLU A 67 7.52 -6.56 -24.92
C GLU A 67 6.87 -5.84 -23.74
N ARG A 68 7.19 -6.25 -22.51
CA ARG A 68 6.74 -5.58 -21.29
C ARG A 68 7.35 -4.20 -21.12
N GLU A 69 8.65 -4.04 -21.36
CA GLU A 69 9.31 -2.73 -21.28
C GLU A 69 8.75 -1.77 -22.34
N GLN A 70 8.55 -2.27 -23.56
CA GLN A 70 7.94 -1.49 -24.64
C GLN A 70 6.48 -1.14 -24.34
N THR A 71 5.70 -2.09 -23.82
CA THR A 71 4.33 -1.84 -23.36
C THR A 71 4.28 -0.79 -22.27
N LYS A 72 5.23 -0.80 -21.34
CA LYS A 72 5.33 0.22 -20.28
C LYS A 72 5.60 1.60 -20.88
N LYS A 73 6.58 1.73 -21.78
CA LYS A 73 6.90 3.00 -22.47
C LYS A 73 5.71 3.50 -23.28
N PHE A 74 5.01 2.61 -23.96
CA PHE A 74 3.76 2.92 -24.67
C PHE A 74 2.70 3.48 -23.71
N VAL A 75 2.41 2.80 -22.59
CA VAL A 75 1.44 3.29 -21.61
C VAL A 75 1.85 4.64 -21.03
N GLU A 76 3.15 4.86 -20.78
CA GLU A 76 3.68 6.12 -20.30
C GLU A 76 3.55 7.27 -21.31
N SER A 77 3.56 6.99 -22.62
CA SER A 77 3.41 8.00 -23.67
C SER A 77 1.95 8.38 -23.95
N LEU A 78 0.97 7.59 -23.50
CA LEU A 78 -0.45 7.85 -23.74
C LEU A 78 -0.92 9.16 -23.07
N PRO A 79 -1.89 9.87 -23.67
CA PRO A 79 -2.54 11.01 -23.02
C PRO A 79 -3.23 10.62 -21.70
N ASP A 80 -3.24 11.50 -20.70
CA ASP A 80 -3.83 11.23 -19.38
C ASP A 80 -5.29 10.78 -19.44
N LYS A 81 -6.07 11.30 -20.39
CA LYS A 81 -7.46 10.89 -20.62
C LYS A 81 -7.55 9.42 -21.02
N VAL A 82 -6.64 8.96 -21.89
CA VAL A 82 -6.58 7.57 -22.37
C VAL A 82 -6.02 6.66 -21.28
N LYS A 83 -4.99 7.10 -20.54
CA LYS A 83 -4.46 6.39 -19.36
C LYS A 83 -5.55 6.10 -18.33
N LYS A 84 -6.39 7.10 -18.02
CA LYS A 84 -7.54 6.95 -17.11
C LYS A 84 -8.58 5.95 -17.65
N GLN A 85 -8.78 5.90 -18.96
CA GLN A 85 -9.71 4.97 -19.62
C GLN A 85 -9.21 3.51 -19.58
N ILE A 86 -7.94 3.25 -19.88
CA ILE A 86 -7.38 1.88 -19.86
C ILE A 86 -7.15 1.34 -18.46
N GLN A 87 -6.80 2.22 -17.52
CA GLN A 87 -6.81 1.88 -16.11
C GLN A 87 -8.23 1.46 -15.70
N GLY A 88 -9.29 1.92 -16.40
CA GLY A 88 -10.66 1.58 -16.06
C GLY A 88 -10.97 1.85 -14.58
N LYS A 89 -12.06 1.29 -14.07
CA LYS A 89 -12.38 1.35 -12.63
C LYS A 89 -11.39 0.54 -11.75
N SER A 90 -10.34 -0.07 -12.30
CA SER A 90 -9.52 -1.10 -11.60
C SER A 90 -7.99 -1.06 -11.79
N GLY A 91 -7.42 -0.08 -12.50
CA GLY A 91 -5.98 0.23 -12.52
C GLY A 91 -5.61 1.30 -11.49
N GLY A 92 -6.63 2.01 -10.99
CA GLY A 92 -6.65 2.76 -9.75
C GLY A 92 -7.83 2.26 -8.93
N ARG A 93 -7.64 1.15 -8.17
CA ARG A 93 -8.62 0.69 -7.17
C ARG A 93 -9.00 1.91 -6.33
N TRP A 94 -10.28 2.30 -6.27
CA TRP A 94 -10.74 3.46 -5.50
C TRP A 94 -10.12 3.41 -4.09
N ARG A 95 -9.21 4.35 -3.80
CA ARG A 95 -8.45 4.42 -2.54
C ARG A 95 -9.10 5.38 -1.54
N GLY A 96 -10.42 5.49 -1.58
CA GLY A 96 -11.18 6.34 -0.68
C GLY A 96 -12.24 5.56 0.10
N PRO A 97 -12.95 6.23 1.02
CA PRO A 97 -14.12 5.65 1.67
C PRO A 97 -15.16 5.25 0.64
N LYS A 98 -15.80 4.09 0.84
CA LYS A 98 -16.77 3.53 -0.11
C LYS A 98 -17.97 4.44 -0.35
N PHE A 99 -18.38 5.22 0.65
CA PHE A 99 -19.46 6.20 0.52
C PHE A 99 -19.13 7.43 -0.36
N LEU A 100 -17.91 7.54 -0.90
CA LEU A 100 -17.51 8.57 -1.86
C LEU A 100 -17.10 8.00 -3.22
N GLU A 101 -17.26 6.68 -3.40
CA GLU A 101 -17.01 6.02 -4.67
C GLU A 101 -18.01 6.55 -5.70
N GLY A 102 -17.53 7.09 -6.83
CA GLY A 102 -18.43 7.69 -7.84
C GLY A 102 -18.94 9.10 -7.53
N ALA A 103 -18.78 9.63 -6.31
CA ALA A 103 -19.11 11.02 -5.98
C ALA A 103 -18.30 12.04 -6.83
N SER A 104 -18.82 13.26 -6.99
CA SER A 104 -18.11 14.32 -7.73
C SER A 104 -16.80 14.72 -7.05
N ASP A 105 -15.86 15.28 -7.82
CA ASP A 105 -14.57 15.72 -7.26
C ASP A 105 -14.74 16.86 -6.25
N GLU A 106 -15.75 17.72 -6.43
CA GLU A 106 -16.12 18.77 -5.48
C GLU A 106 -16.58 18.18 -4.15
N VAL A 107 -17.52 17.23 -4.17
CA VAL A 107 -18.00 16.56 -2.94
C VAL A 107 -16.82 15.88 -2.25
N ARG A 108 -16.00 15.13 -2.99
CA ARG A 108 -14.80 14.49 -2.42
C ARG A 108 -13.84 15.51 -1.81
N GLN A 109 -13.68 16.67 -2.41
CA GLN A 109 -12.80 17.72 -1.90
C GLN A 109 -13.33 18.28 -0.58
N GLN A 110 -14.62 18.57 -0.47
CA GLN A 110 -15.24 19.06 0.77
C GLN A 110 -15.00 18.08 1.94
N PHE A 111 -15.15 16.79 1.69
CA PHE A 111 -14.86 15.77 2.70
C PHE A 111 -13.35 15.71 3.04
N ARG A 112 -12.45 15.79 2.05
CA ARG A 112 -10.99 15.85 2.27
C ARG A 112 -10.60 17.06 3.11
N ASP A 113 -11.14 18.23 2.79
CA ASP A 113 -10.87 19.46 3.51
C ASP A 113 -11.30 19.32 4.97
N LEU A 114 -12.50 18.78 5.22
CA LEU A 114 -12.97 18.50 6.58
C LEU A 114 -12.11 17.45 7.33
N TRP A 115 -11.59 16.43 6.63
CA TRP A 115 -10.66 15.47 7.23
C TRP A 115 -9.36 16.14 7.67
N HIS A 116 -8.84 17.04 6.86
CA HIS A 116 -7.55 17.69 7.07
C HIS A 116 -7.63 19.02 7.82
N ASP A 117 -8.83 19.54 8.07
CA ASP A 117 -9.05 20.71 8.89
C ASP A 117 -8.57 20.44 10.32
N ARG A 118 -7.58 21.21 10.77
CA ARG A 118 -6.99 21.12 12.10
C ARG A 118 -7.57 22.11 13.09
N LEU A 119 -8.37 23.07 12.62
CA LEU A 119 -9.10 23.99 13.48
C LEU A 119 -10.27 23.28 14.17
N ILE A 120 -10.78 22.21 13.54
CA ILE A 120 -11.84 21.37 14.10
C ILE A 120 -11.24 20.28 14.98
N LYS A 121 -11.63 20.28 16.26
CA LYS A 121 -11.25 19.22 17.20
C LYS A 121 -11.76 17.86 16.74
N LYS A 122 -11.01 16.82 17.09
CA LYS A 122 -11.28 15.44 16.63
C LYS A 122 -12.64 14.93 17.11
N GLU A 123 -13.10 15.40 18.26
CA GLU A 123 -14.36 15.05 18.91
C GLU A 123 -15.58 15.68 18.20
N ASP A 124 -15.38 16.84 17.57
CA ASP A 124 -16.43 17.58 16.85
C ASP A 124 -16.55 17.12 15.38
N LYS A 125 -15.50 16.51 14.82
CA LYS A 125 -15.47 16.02 13.44
C LYS A 125 -16.64 15.08 13.07
N PRO A 126 -17.06 14.09 13.88
CA PRO A 126 -18.16 13.21 13.54
C PRO A 126 -19.46 13.96 13.21
N GLN A 127 -19.79 14.97 14.01
CA GLN A 127 -20.97 15.79 13.79
C GLN A 127 -20.85 16.61 12.50
N LYS A 128 -19.68 17.19 12.24
CA LYS A 128 -19.41 17.93 10.99
C LYS A 128 -19.47 17.04 9.76
N PHE A 129 -18.98 15.80 9.84
CA PHE A 129 -19.11 14.84 8.75
C PHE A 129 -20.56 14.44 8.51
N LEU A 130 -21.36 14.27 9.56
CA LEU A 130 -22.78 13.97 9.43
C LEU A 130 -23.55 15.12 8.76
N GLU A 131 -23.26 16.37 9.15
CA GLU A 131 -23.84 17.57 8.53
C GLU A 131 -23.48 17.66 7.05
N LEU A 132 -22.19 17.48 6.71
CA LEU A 132 -21.73 17.48 5.32
C LEU A 132 -22.37 16.35 4.51
N ALA A 133 -22.43 15.15 5.07
CA ALA A 133 -23.00 13.98 4.42
C ALA A 133 -24.49 14.16 4.11
N LYS A 134 -25.28 14.70 5.04
CA LYS A 134 -26.70 15.01 4.79
C LYS A 134 -26.91 16.05 3.69
N LYS A 135 -25.96 16.98 3.54
CA LYS A 135 -26.06 18.07 2.56
C LYS A 135 -25.64 17.64 1.15
N THR A 136 -24.71 16.69 1.02
CA THR A 136 -23.95 16.47 -0.22
C THR A 136 -24.06 15.06 -0.79
N LEU A 137 -24.45 14.07 0.01
CA LEU A 137 -24.59 12.69 -0.44
C LEU A 137 -26.05 12.39 -0.78
N ASP A 138 -26.25 11.58 -1.82
CA ASP A 138 -27.54 10.95 -2.08
C ASP A 138 -27.85 9.84 -1.06
N GLU A 139 -29.04 9.25 -1.17
CA GLU A 139 -29.54 8.26 -0.22
C GLU A 139 -28.65 7.01 -0.11
N GLU A 140 -28.12 6.52 -1.24
CA GLU A 140 -27.27 5.33 -1.29
C GLU A 140 -25.93 5.60 -0.61
N HIS A 141 -25.26 6.68 -1.01
CA HIS A 141 -23.99 7.10 -0.43
C HIS A 141 -24.14 7.48 1.05
N PHE A 142 -25.24 8.10 1.44
CA PHE A 142 -25.52 8.42 2.84
C PHE A 142 -25.75 7.15 3.69
N ALA A 143 -26.40 6.12 3.15
CA ALA A 143 -26.51 4.83 3.83
C ALA A 143 -25.13 4.16 4.03
N LEU A 144 -24.26 4.20 3.01
CA LEU A 144 -22.88 3.73 3.10
C LEU A 144 -22.06 4.54 4.11
N PHE A 145 -22.29 5.86 4.19
CA PHE A 145 -21.65 6.73 5.19
C PHE A 145 -22.03 6.29 6.60
N LYS A 146 -23.33 6.12 6.90
CA LYS A 146 -23.80 5.64 8.22
C LYS A 146 -23.22 4.28 8.58
N LYS A 147 -23.14 3.35 7.62
CA LYS A 147 -22.49 2.04 7.82
C LYS A 147 -21.01 2.21 8.18
N SER A 148 -20.30 3.06 7.44
CA SER A 148 -18.87 3.33 7.63
C SER A 148 -18.60 3.96 9.01
N GLU A 149 -19.43 4.89 9.46
CA GLU A 149 -19.32 5.49 10.79
C GLU A 149 -19.57 4.46 11.89
N LYS A 150 -20.60 3.63 11.78
CA LYS A 150 -20.87 2.53 12.73
C LYS A 150 -19.69 1.57 12.84
N GLU A 151 -19.08 1.20 11.71
CA GLU A 151 -17.89 0.35 11.71
C GLU A 151 -16.67 1.03 12.33
N ARG A 152 -16.47 2.34 12.10
CA ARG A 152 -15.39 3.13 12.70
C ARG A 152 -15.55 3.20 14.23
N ASP A 153 -16.76 3.45 14.71
CA ASP A 153 -17.06 3.47 16.13
C ASP A 153 -16.88 2.09 16.78
N GLY A 154 -17.33 1.03 16.10
CA GLY A 154 -17.09 -0.35 16.53
C GLY A 154 -15.60 -0.66 16.69
N ARG A 155 -14.77 -0.29 15.70
CA ARG A 155 -13.30 -0.45 15.80
C ARG A 155 -12.67 0.37 16.91
N ARG A 156 -13.17 1.60 17.16
CA ARG A 156 -12.68 2.46 18.25
C ARG A 156 -12.96 1.83 19.62
N LYS A 157 -14.20 1.38 19.83
CA LYS A 157 -14.60 0.70 21.08
C LYS A 157 -13.80 -0.58 21.29
N ALA A 158 -13.73 -1.44 20.26
CA ALA A 158 -12.95 -2.68 20.33
C ALA A 158 -11.45 -2.44 20.62
N PHE A 159 -10.88 -1.33 20.14
CA PHE A 159 -9.51 -0.94 20.49
C PHE A 159 -9.40 -0.50 21.95
N GLN A 160 -10.34 0.32 22.44
CA GLN A 160 -10.38 0.72 23.86
C GLN A 160 -10.51 -0.49 24.79
N ASP A 161 -11.38 -1.44 24.46
CA ASP A 161 -11.51 -2.69 25.22
C ASP A 161 -10.19 -3.48 25.28
N ARG A 162 -9.38 -3.44 24.21
CA ARG A 162 -8.05 -4.07 24.18
C ARG A 162 -7.06 -3.30 25.05
N VAL A 163 -7.13 -1.97 25.06
CA VAL A 163 -6.31 -1.10 25.92
C VAL A 163 -6.63 -1.32 27.40
N GLU A 164 -7.90 -1.50 27.75
CA GLU A 164 -8.33 -1.78 29.12
C GLU A 164 -7.85 -3.14 29.63
N LYS A 165 -7.69 -4.11 28.73
CA LYS A 165 -7.19 -5.46 29.04
C LYS A 165 -5.67 -5.58 29.05
N LEU A 166 -4.94 -4.48 28.84
CA LEU A 166 -3.48 -4.50 28.92
C LEU A 166 -2.99 -4.81 30.33
N SER A 167 -1.84 -5.47 30.42
CA SER A 167 -1.12 -5.58 31.70
C SER A 167 -0.70 -4.20 32.20
N PRO A 168 -0.47 -4.01 33.51
CA PRO A 168 -0.05 -2.71 34.04
C PRO A 168 1.22 -2.16 33.38
N GLU A 169 2.20 -3.02 33.08
CA GLU A 169 3.42 -2.64 32.39
C GLU A 169 3.15 -2.22 30.92
N ALA A 170 2.33 -2.99 30.19
CA ALA A 170 1.97 -2.67 28.83
C ALA A 170 1.14 -1.38 28.74
N LYS A 171 0.26 -1.13 29.72
CA LYS A 171 -0.52 0.10 29.83
C LYS A 171 0.37 1.30 30.11
N ALA A 172 1.33 1.18 31.03
CA ALA A 172 2.30 2.24 31.28
C ALA A 172 3.16 2.56 30.03
N ALA A 173 3.53 1.56 29.23
CA ALA A 173 4.20 1.77 27.95
C ALA A 173 3.28 2.45 26.92
N TYR A 174 2.02 2.00 26.81
CA TYR A 174 1.02 2.60 25.93
C TYR A 174 0.79 4.08 26.24
N ASP A 175 0.65 4.44 27.52
CA ASP A 175 0.44 5.83 27.95
C ASP A 175 1.64 6.72 27.57
N LYS A 176 2.87 6.21 27.68
CA LYS A 176 4.08 6.92 27.20
C LYS A 176 4.04 7.13 25.68
N LEU A 177 3.60 6.12 24.92
CA LEU A 177 3.51 6.22 23.46
C LEU A 177 2.43 7.23 23.03
N GLU A 178 1.29 7.29 23.70
CA GLU A 178 0.25 8.29 23.42
C GLU A 178 0.72 9.71 23.76
N LYS A 179 1.41 9.92 24.88
CA LYS A 179 2.03 11.23 25.19
C LYS A 179 3.03 11.67 24.12
N LEU A 180 3.92 10.78 23.70
CA LEU A 180 4.87 11.08 22.61
C LEU A 180 4.17 11.40 21.29
N ARG A 181 3.02 10.79 21.03
CA ARG A 181 2.20 11.07 19.86
C ARG A 181 1.56 12.46 19.96
N GLU A 182 1.02 12.83 21.11
CA GLU A 182 0.45 14.15 21.36
C GLU A 182 1.50 15.26 21.24
N GLU A 183 2.67 15.09 21.87
CA GLU A 183 3.80 16.01 21.76
C GLU A 183 4.24 16.19 20.31
N ARG A 184 4.34 15.08 19.56
CA ARG A 184 4.64 15.13 18.13
C ARG A 184 3.59 15.97 17.39
N MET A 185 2.30 15.70 17.60
CA MET A 185 1.23 16.46 16.93
C MET A 185 1.31 17.94 17.27
N LYS A 186 1.57 18.29 18.54
CA LYS A 186 1.75 19.67 19.00
C LYS A 186 2.88 20.38 18.26
N ILE A 187 4.06 19.74 18.14
CA ILE A 187 5.18 20.29 17.35
C ILE A 187 4.74 20.55 15.90
N TYR A 188 4.04 19.60 15.29
CA TYR A 188 3.53 19.78 13.92
C TYR A 188 2.53 20.93 13.83
N ASP A 189 1.74 21.21 14.86
CA ASP A 189 0.74 22.28 14.82
C ASP A 189 1.36 23.67 15.06
N GLU A 190 2.39 23.77 15.90
CA GLU A 190 3.09 25.03 16.21
C GLU A 190 4.03 25.53 15.08
N VAL A 191 4.58 24.63 14.26
CA VAL A 191 5.48 25.03 13.16
C VAL A 191 4.72 25.63 11.96
N PRO A 192 5.34 26.56 11.19
CA PRO A 192 4.76 27.08 9.95
C PRO A 192 4.48 25.99 8.91
N GLU A 193 3.55 26.25 7.99
CA GLU A 193 3.15 25.27 6.97
C GLU A 193 4.30 24.81 6.06
N GLY A 194 5.17 25.73 5.65
CA GLY A 194 6.36 25.40 4.85
C GLY A 194 7.27 24.40 5.56
N VAL A 195 7.66 24.71 6.81
CA VAL A 195 8.51 23.85 7.66
C VAL A 195 7.86 22.48 7.86
N ARG A 196 6.56 22.46 8.12
CA ARG A 196 5.79 21.22 8.26
C ARG A 196 5.86 20.33 7.02
N LYS A 197 5.72 20.93 5.85
CA LYS A 197 5.77 20.22 4.56
C LYS A 197 7.15 19.63 4.33
N GLU A 198 8.20 20.39 4.62
CA GLU A 198 9.60 19.91 4.57
C GLU A 198 9.83 18.72 5.49
N LEU A 199 9.42 18.82 6.76
CA LEU A 199 9.52 17.73 7.72
C LEU A 199 8.77 16.47 7.26
N ARG A 200 7.54 16.64 6.71
CA ARG A 200 6.77 15.52 6.18
C ARG A 200 7.50 14.83 5.04
N THR A 201 8.05 15.58 4.09
CA THR A 201 8.81 15.04 2.97
C THR A 201 10.03 14.26 3.46
N LEU A 202 10.80 14.84 4.40
CA LEU A 202 11.99 14.20 4.99
C LEU A 202 11.66 12.83 5.60
N PHE A 203 10.62 12.75 6.43
CA PHE A 203 10.26 11.50 7.10
C PHE A 203 9.55 10.50 6.19
N TRP A 204 8.79 10.96 5.19
CA TRP A 204 8.15 10.10 4.20
C TRP A 204 9.20 9.38 3.32
N SER A 205 10.23 10.11 2.85
CA SER A 205 11.35 9.53 2.09
C SER A 205 12.22 8.57 2.91
N ARG A 206 12.22 8.68 4.23
CA ARG A 206 12.93 7.75 5.14
C ARG A 206 12.15 6.46 5.36
N TRP A 207 10.83 6.53 5.43
CA TRP A 207 9.98 5.36 5.68
C TRP A 207 9.94 4.41 4.47
N HIS A 208 9.84 4.95 3.25
CA HIS A 208 9.88 4.14 2.02
C HIS A 208 11.21 3.42 1.81
N ARG A 209 12.35 4.04 2.13
CA ARG A 209 13.66 3.37 1.99
C ARG A 209 13.82 2.13 2.87
N ARG A 210 13.22 2.10 4.06
CA ARG A 210 13.33 0.94 4.98
C ARG A 210 12.49 -0.27 4.61
N HIS A 211 11.57 -0.15 3.66
CA HIS A 211 10.71 -1.25 3.23
C HIS A 211 11.10 -1.80 1.83
N HIS A 212 12.18 -1.28 1.24
CA HIS A 212 12.73 -1.71 -0.04
C HIS A 212 14.18 -2.23 0.04
N ASP A 213 14.79 -2.23 1.23
CA ASP A 213 16.04 -2.94 1.56
C ASP A 213 15.72 -4.24 2.35
#